data_AF-A0A672T6D5-F1
#
_entry.id   AF-A0A672T6D5-F1
#
_cell.length_a   1.000
_cell.length_b   1.000
_cell.length_c   1.000
_cell.angle_alpha   90.00
_cell.angle_beta   90.00
_cell.angle_gamma   90.00
#
_symmetry.space_group_name_H-M   'P 1'
#
loop_
_entity.id
_entity.type
_entity.pdbx_description
1 polymer ?
#
loop_
_entity_poly.entity_id
_entity_poly.type
_entity_poly.pdbx_seq_one_letter_code
_entity_poly.pdbx_strand_id
1 'polypeptide(L)'
;MTFVLLSLCLLPVIFVLADSRSFSIDYKNNCFQKDGKPFQYISGSIHYSRIPREYWKDRLLKMYMTGLNAIQVYVPWNFHETVQGVFNFAGDRDLEYFLNLANQTGLLVILRPGPYICAEWEMGGLPAWLLQKPNIILRSPASEWLAELLTKMRPWLYQNGGNIISVQVENEYGSYFACDYNYMRHLHTLFRLFLGEDVILFTTDGNTDKEMICGTLEGLYATIDFGTDTNITAAFIRQRRFEPKGPLVNSEFYTGWLDHWGEKHASVDTVKVSKMLGEMLSMGASVNMYMFEGGTNFGYWNGADHDSRFRSVVTSYDYNAPLSEAGDPTDKLLAIRDVIKNMWIYGLGFGAWSWLSVKAGLSLCYVNCVQYYGFMLYRTTLPRNVPEPTPLISPLNGIHDRAYVSVNGVYQGLMERDTALVMNVTGQQGDQLDILVENMGRINFGSYINDKKGLLGNLILGNDVLTDWSIYPLDIDTAVANGWLQAAHSGSAMEAGDGPMIYSGTLKSTGLAWDTFVKLNGWTKGQVWVNEVNLGRYWPQRGPQQTLYVPGPFLSATQPNNITVLELERAPSHRRILFMDRPQLNNTGQKT
;
A
#
# COMPACT_ATOMS: atom_id res chain seq x y z
N MET A 1 -76.66 16.16 -36.04
CA MET A 1 -75.74 15.92 -34.92
C MET A 1 -74.80 14.79 -35.32
N THR A 2 -73.54 15.13 -35.55
CA THR A 2 -72.49 14.27 -36.09
C THR A 2 -71.96 13.35 -34.97
N PHE A 3 -71.98 12.03 -35.18
CA PHE A 3 -71.32 11.08 -34.29
C PHE A 3 -69.84 10.96 -34.69
N VAL A 4 -68.93 11.26 -33.77
CA VAL A 4 -67.48 11.02 -33.91
C VAL A 4 -67.17 9.70 -33.22
N LEU A 5 -66.77 8.68 -33.99
CA LEU A 5 -66.15 7.47 -33.47
C LEU A 5 -64.67 7.77 -33.15
N LEU A 6 -64.30 7.70 -31.87
CA LEU A 6 -62.90 7.62 -31.47
C LEU A 6 -62.43 6.15 -31.53
N SER A 7 -61.53 5.87 -32.46
CA SER A 7 -60.79 4.61 -32.53
C SER A 7 -59.66 4.63 -31.49
N LEU A 8 -59.73 3.78 -30.47
CA LEU A 8 -58.61 3.54 -29.54
C LEU A 8 -57.61 2.59 -30.20
N CYS A 9 -56.47 3.12 -30.64
CA CYS A 9 -55.28 2.32 -30.93
C CYS A 9 -54.66 1.83 -29.61
N LEU A 10 -54.86 0.55 -29.28
CA LEU A 10 -54.09 -0.15 -28.26
C LEU A 10 -52.71 -0.51 -28.83
N LEU A 11 -51.69 0.27 -28.47
CA LEU A 11 -50.29 -0.12 -28.64
C LEU A 11 -49.94 -1.21 -27.61
N PRO A 12 -49.33 -2.35 -28.01
CA PRO A 12 -48.87 -3.34 -27.06
C PRO A 12 -47.66 -2.75 -26.31
N VAL A 13 -47.83 -2.53 -25.01
CA VAL A 13 -46.73 -2.25 -24.09
C VAL A 13 -45.90 -3.53 -23.98
N ILE A 14 -44.82 -3.61 -24.75
CA ILE A 14 -43.80 -4.63 -24.56
C ILE A 14 -43.07 -4.26 -23.27
N PHE A 15 -43.41 -4.93 -22.17
CA PHE A 15 -42.53 -4.98 -21.00
C PHE A 15 -41.25 -5.68 -21.43
N VAL A 16 -40.21 -4.91 -21.74
CA VAL A 16 -38.85 -5.44 -21.72
C VAL A 16 -38.59 -5.77 -20.25
N LEU A 17 -38.70 -7.04 -19.89
CA LEU A 17 -38.14 -7.53 -18.63
C LEU A 17 -36.66 -7.16 -18.67
N ALA A 18 -36.28 -6.15 -17.91
CA ALA A 18 -34.87 -5.84 -17.69
C ALA A 18 -34.27 -7.08 -17.01
N ASP A 19 -33.40 -7.79 -17.73
CA ASP A 19 -32.71 -8.95 -17.19
C ASP A 19 -31.99 -8.52 -15.91
N SER A 20 -32.32 -9.15 -14.78
CA SER A 20 -31.79 -8.72 -13.48
C SER A 20 -30.29 -9.02 -13.42
N ARG A 21 -29.48 -7.99 -13.16
CA ARG A 21 -28.01 -8.13 -13.06
C ARG A 21 -27.66 -9.18 -12.03
N SER A 22 -26.87 -10.16 -12.43
CA SER A 22 -26.46 -11.28 -11.57
C SER A 22 -25.00 -11.67 -11.81
N PHE A 23 -24.31 -12.05 -10.75
CA PHE A 23 -22.97 -12.62 -10.81
C PHE A 23 -22.89 -13.81 -9.85
N SER A 24 -22.59 -15.01 -10.37
CA SER A 24 -22.68 -16.24 -9.59
C SER A 24 -21.62 -17.27 -10.02
N ILE A 25 -21.47 -18.34 -9.23
CA ILE A 25 -20.63 -19.49 -9.57
C ILE A 25 -21.50 -20.58 -10.17
N ASP A 26 -21.16 -21.03 -11.38
CA ASP A 26 -21.73 -22.24 -11.97
C ASP A 26 -20.84 -23.43 -11.64
N TYR A 27 -21.16 -24.08 -10.53
CA TYR A 27 -20.47 -25.30 -10.10
C TYR A 27 -20.64 -26.49 -11.07
N LYS A 28 -21.65 -26.47 -11.94
CA LYS A 28 -21.84 -27.54 -12.93
C LYS A 28 -20.84 -27.42 -14.07
N ASN A 29 -20.61 -26.21 -14.55
CA ASN A 29 -19.74 -25.93 -15.69
C ASN A 29 -18.36 -25.37 -15.28
N ASN A 30 -18.07 -25.24 -13.99
CA ASN A 30 -16.79 -24.78 -13.45
C ASN A 30 -16.39 -23.38 -13.95
N CYS A 31 -17.33 -22.45 -14.01
CA CYS A 31 -17.10 -21.07 -14.45
C CYS A 31 -17.88 -20.07 -13.60
N PHE A 32 -17.58 -18.79 -13.73
CA PHE A 32 -18.50 -17.74 -13.27
C PHE A 32 -19.63 -17.57 -14.29
N GLN A 33 -20.78 -17.09 -13.83
CA GLN A 33 -21.83 -16.59 -14.68
C GLN A 33 -22.05 -15.11 -14.40
N LYS A 34 -22.06 -14.30 -15.46
CA LYS A 34 -22.45 -12.89 -15.42
C LYS A 34 -23.70 -12.73 -16.28
N ASP A 35 -24.81 -12.33 -15.67
CA ASP A 35 -26.12 -12.18 -16.31
C ASP A 35 -26.54 -13.47 -17.05
N GLY A 36 -26.39 -14.62 -16.38
CA GLY A 36 -26.70 -15.96 -16.90
C GLY A 36 -25.75 -16.50 -17.97
N LYS A 37 -24.68 -15.77 -18.33
CA LYS A 37 -23.71 -16.19 -19.36
C LYS A 37 -22.37 -16.57 -18.73
N PRO A 38 -21.68 -17.61 -19.23
CA PRO A 38 -20.33 -17.94 -18.80
C PRO A 38 -19.40 -16.73 -18.86
N PHE A 39 -18.62 -16.55 -17.81
CA PHE A 39 -17.75 -15.40 -17.63
C PHE A 39 -16.41 -15.82 -17.04
N GLN A 40 -15.35 -15.18 -17.52
CA GLN A 40 -13.98 -15.32 -17.06
C GLN A 40 -13.43 -13.91 -16.88
N TYR A 41 -12.96 -13.57 -15.68
CA TYR A 41 -12.28 -12.29 -15.50
C TYR A 41 -10.79 -12.43 -15.82
N ILE A 42 -10.26 -11.37 -16.40
CA ILE A 42 -8.84 -11.08 -16.55
C ILE A 42 -8.63 -9.76 -15.82
N SER A 43 -8.10 -9.86 -14.62
CA SER A 43 -7.97 -8.76 -13.67
C SER A 43 -6.53 -8.32 -13.50
N GLY A 44 -6.34 -7.06 -13.12
CA GLY A 44 -5.07 -6.52 -12.65
C GLY A 44 -5.26 -5.81 -11.31
N SER A 45 -4.31 -5.98 -10.40
CA SER A 45 -4.29 -5.25 -9.13
C SER A 45 -3.77 -3.83 -9.30
N ILE A 46 -4.52 -2.90 -8.71
CA ILE A 46 -4.22 -1.47 -8.64
C ILE A 46 -4.69 -0.97 -7.27
N HIS A 47 -3.82 -0.23 -6.57
CA HIS A 47 -4.14 0.30 -5.24
C HIS A 47 -4.32 1.82 -5.32
N TYR A 48 -5.56 2.29 -5.16
CA TYR A 48 -5.87 3.74 -5.18
C TYR A 48 -5.10 4.51 -4.10
N SER A 49 -4.74 3.86 -2.98
CA SER A 49 -3.94 4.46 -1.92
C SER A 49 -2.45 4.68 -2.28
N ARG A 50 -1.98 4.13 -3.42
CA ARG A 50 -0.61 4.25 -3.93
C ARG A 50 -0.48 5.15 -5.15
N ILE A 51 -1.60 5.70 -5.64
CA ILE A 51 -1.66 6.50 -6.86
C ILE A 51 -2.47 7.77 -6.54
N PRO A 52 -1.97 8.98 -6.85
CA PRO A 52 -2.74 10.20 -6.66
C PRO A 52 -4.07 10.17 -7.42
N ARG A 53 -5.14 10.71 -6.82
CA ARG A 53 -6.50 10.69 -7.39
C ARG A 53 -6.58 11.21 -8.81
N GLU A 54 -5.80 12.23 -9.15
CA GLU A 54 -5.74 12.83 -10.48
C GLU A 54 -5.34 11.82 -11.56
N TYR A 55 -4.65 10.75 -11.19
CA TYR A 55 -4.14 9.72 -12.09
C TYR A 55 -4.97 8.44 -12.13
N TRP A 56 -5.91 8.21 -11.21
CA TRP A 56 -6.74 7.00 -11.19
C TRP A 56 -7.38 6.70 -12.55
N LYS A 57 -7.96 7.70 -13.20
CA LYS A 57 -8.62 7.54 -14.51
C LYS A 57 -7.63 7.14 -15.62
N ASP A 58 -6.44 7.72 -15.62
CA ASP A 58 -5.40 7.36 -16.59
C ASP A 58 -4.98 5.90 -16.43
N ARG A 59 -4.75 5.48 -15.18
CA ARG A 59 -4.32 4.11 -14.85
C ARG A 59 -5.37 3.08 -15.24
N LEU A 60 -6.62 3.31 -14.84
CA LEU A 60 -7.77 2.48 -15.19
C LEU A 60 -7.96 2.37 -16.71
N LEU A 61 -7.79 3.48 -17.44
CA LEU A 61 -7.88 3.45 -18.90
C LEU A 61 -6.77 2.60 -19.51
N LYS A 62 -5.52 2.73 -19.06
CA LYS A 62 -4.40 1.89 -19.54
C LYS A 62 -4.65 0.40 -19.26
N MET A 63 -5.17 0.07 -18.08
CA MET A 63 -5.57 -1.29 -17.71
C MET A 63 -6.65 -1.84 -18.65
N TYR A 64 -7.72 -1.07 -18.88
CA TYR A 64 -8.79 -1.44 -19.82
C TYR A 64 -8.26 -1.63 -21.25
N MET A 65 -7.40 -0.74 -21.73
CA MET A 65 -6.83 -0.80 -23.08
C MET A 65 -5.87 -1.97 -23.30
N THR A 66 -5.31 -2.56 -22.23
CA THR A 66 -4.55 -3.82 -22.28
C THR A 66 -5.46 -5.03 -22.48
N GLY A 67 -6.76 -4.87 -22.24
CA GLY A 67 -7.75 -5.92 -22.31
C GLY A 67 -8.11 -6.53 -20.96
N LEU A 68 -7.99 -5.76 -19.88
CA LEU A 68 -8.59 -6.17 -18.62
C LEU A 68 -10.10 -5.91 -18.65
N ASN A 69 -10.88 -6.85 -18.13
CA ASN A 69 -12.32 -6.68 -17.94
C ASN A 69 -12.70 -6.49 -16.46
N ALA A 70 -11.72 -6.62 -15.55
CA ALA A 70 -11.85 -6.37 -14.14
C ALA A 70 -10.57 -5.76 -13.56
N ILE A 71 -10.68 -5.18 -12.37
CA ILE A 71 -9.56 -4.79 -11.51
C ILE A 71 -9.74 -5.42 -10.13
N GLN A 72 -8.65 -5.57 -9.40
CA GLN A 72 -8.67 -5.98 -8.00
C GLN A 72 -8.05 -4.89 -7.12
N VAL A 73 -8.67 -4.64 -5.96
CA VAL A 73 -8.27 -3.52 -5.10
C VAL A 73 -8.39 -3.87 -3.62
N TYR A 74 -7.34 -3.57 -2.86
CA TYR A 74 -7.37 -3.62 -1.40
C TYR A 74 -7.99 -2.36 -0.79
N VAL A 75 -8.55 -2.47 0.42
CA VAL A 75 -8.97 -1.31 1.24
C VAL A 75 -8.15 -1.27 2.53
N PRO A 76 -7.09 -0.43 2.61
CA PRO A 76 -6.26 -0.36 3.81
C PRO A 76 -7.03 0.35 4.94
N TRP A 77 -7.38 -0.39 6.00
CA TRP A 77 -8.16 0.15 7.12
C TRP A 77 -7.48 1.37 7.76
N ASN A 78 -6.18 1.30 8.03
CA ASN A 78 -5.41 2.41 8.59
C ASN A 78 -5.32 3.65 7.69
N PHE A 79 -5.61 3.52 6.40
CA PHE A 79 -5.72 4.64 5.48
C PHE A 79 -7.09 5.33 5.54
N HIS A 80 -8.09 4.72 6.17
CA HIS A 80 -9.41 5.33 6.37
C HIS A 80 -9.68 5.72 7.81
N GLU A 81 -9.10 5.02 8.79
CA GLU A 81 -9.33 5.26 10.22
C GLU A 81 -8.00 5.48 10.96
N THR A 82 -7.31 6.58 10.61
CA THR A 82 -6.03 6.95 11.23
C THR A 82 -6.15 7.27 12.72
N VAL A 83 -7.35 7.70 13.15
CA VAL A 83 -7.73 7.90 14.54
C VAL A 83 -8.96 7.04 14.78
N GLN A 84 -8.96 6.24 15.85
CA GLN A 84 -10.07 5.36 16.20
C GLN A 84 -11.40 6.14 16.25
N GLY A 85 -12.41 5.64 15.55
CA GLY A 85 -13.74 6.22 15.40
C GLY A 85 -13.84 7.35 14.37
N VAL A 86 -12.75 7.75 13.70
CA VAL A 86 -12.73 8.85 12.73
C VAL A 86 -12.43 8.31 11.33
N PHE A 87 -13.47 8.13 10.54
CA PHE A 87 -13.37 7.65 9.17
C PHE A 87 -13.20 8.78 8.16
N ASN A 88 -12.29 8.59 7.21
CA ASN A 88 -12.02 9.53 6.12
C ASN A 88 -12.09 8.82 4.75
N PHE A 89 -12.99 9.29 3.90
CA PHE A 89 -13.18 8.83 2.53
C PHE A 89 -13.12 9.99 1.52
N ALA A 90 -12.41 11.08 1.84
CA ALA A 90 -12.25 12.25 0.98
C ALA A 90 -10.88 12.25 0.27
N GLY A 91 -10.78 13.02 -0.83
CA GLY A 91 -9.52 13.18 -1.58
C GLY A 91 -9.00 11.84 -2.12
N ASP A 92 -7.74 11.52 -1.86
CA ASP A 92 -7.10 10.25 -2.24
C ASP A 92 -7.66 9.02 -1.49
N ARG A 93 -8.55 9.23 -0.51
CA ARG A 93 -9.26 8.16 0.23
C ARG A 93 -10.67 7.88 -0.31
N ASP A 94 -11.05 8.51 -1.42
CA ASP A 94 -12.40 8.42 -1.99
C ASP A 94 -12.59 7.14 -2.81
N LEU A 95 -12.80 6.03 -2.10
CA LEU A 95 -13.02 4.70 -2.69
C LEU A 95 -14.26 4.66 -3.59
N GLU A 96 -15.36 5.32 -3.20
CA GLU A 96 -16.58 5.35 -4.01
C GLU A 96 -16.35 6.05 -5.35
N TYR A 97 -15.61 7.16 -5.36
CA TYR A 97 -15.20 7.80 -6.60
C TYR A 97 -14.26 6.92 -7.44
N PHE A 98 -13.33 6.19 -6.83
CA PHE A 98 -12.49 5.22 -7.53
C PHE A 98 -13.33 4.11 -8.20
N LEU A 99 -14.28 3.53 -7.48
CA LEU A 99 -15.21 2.52 -8.01
C LEU A 99 -16.07 3.09 -9.15
N ASN A 100 -16.53 4.33 -9.03
CA ASN A 100 -17.24 5.05 -10.08
C ASN A 100 -16.39 5.21 -11.35
N LEU A 101 -15.11 5.59 -11.21
CA LEU A 101 -14.20 5.71 -12.35
C LEU A 101 -13.96 4.35 -13.03
N ALA A 102 -13.79 3.28 -12.25
CA ALA A 102 -13.67 1.93 -12.80
C ALA A 102 -14.94 1.54 -13.58
N ASN A 103 -16.13 1.83 -13.04
CA ASN A 103 -17.41 1.57 -13.68
C ASN A 103 -17.56 2.36 -14.99
N GLN A 104 -17.24 3.65 -14.98
CA GLN A 104 -17.26 4.50 -16.19
C GLN A 104 -16.27 4.04 -17.27
N THR A 105 -15.16 3.42 -16.86
CA THR A 105 -14.18 2.84 -17.78
C THR A 105 -14.64 1.50 -18.36
N GLY A 106 -15.66 0.87 -17.77
CA GLY A 106 -16.17 -0.45 -18.17
C GLY A 106 -15.51 -1.62 -17.45
N LEU A 107 -14.84 -1.37 -16.32
CA LEU A 107 -14.15 -2.37 -15.51
C LEU A 107 -15.03 -2.85 -14.35
N LEU A 108 -15.10 -4.17 -14.18
CA LEU A 108 -15.62 -4.81 -12.98
C LEU A 108 -14.58 -4.72 -11.84
N VAL A 109 -15.02 -4.95 -10.61
CA VAL A 109 -14.16 -4.84 -9.42
C VAL A 109 -14.23 -6.11 -8.58
N ILE A 110 -13.07 -6.61 -8.21
CA ILE A 110 -12.86 -7.61 -7.17
C ILE A 110 -12.37 -6.86 -5.93
N LEU A 111 -13.22 -6.72 -4.92
CA LEU A 111 -12.93 -5.92 -3.73
C LEU A 111 -12.25 -6.78 -2.67
N ARG A 112 -11.17 -6.29 -2.07
CA ARG A 112 -10.45 -6.97 -0.97
C ARG A 112 -10.39 -6.07 0.26
N PRO A 113 -11.47 -6.01 1.05
CA PRO A 113 -11.61 -5.07 2.15
C PRO A 113 -10.88 -5.46 3.45
N GLY A 114 -10.23 -6.63 3.49
CA GLY A 114 -9.48 -7.09 4.65
C GLY A 114 -10.38 -7.71 5.74
N PRO A 115 -10.18 -7.38 7.04
CA PRO A 115 -9.61 -6.12 7.55
C PRO A 115 -8.08 -6.04 7.57
N TYR A 116 -7.40 -7.19 7.49
CA TYR A 116 -5.97 -7.29 7.22
C TYR A 116 -5.75 -7.57 5.72
N ILE A 117 -4.77 -6.88 5.11
CA ILE A 117 -4.52 -6.94 3.66
C ILE A 117 -3.08 -7.31 3.28
N CYS A 118 -2.15 -7.44 4.24
CA CYS A 118 -0.72 -7.61 3.93
C CYS A 118 -0.17 -6.47 3.04
N ALA A 119 -0.04 -6.74 1.73
CA ALA A 119 0.15 -5.80 0.63
C ALA A 119 1.42 -4.94 0.70
N GLU A 120 2.44 -5.37 1.44
CA GLU A 120 3.63 -4.57 1.73
C GLU A 120 3.32 -3.17 2.28
N TRP A 121 2.17 -3.07 2.94
CA TRP A 121 1.62 -1.82 3.46
C TRP A 121 1.78 -1.80 4.98
N GLU A 122 1.97 -0.62 5.53
CA GLU A 122 2.09 -0.36 6.97
C GLU A 122 1.14 -1.24 7.79
N MET A 123 1.72 -2.13 8.62
CA MET A 123 1.01 -3.06 9.51
C MET A 123 -0.04 -3.96 8.83
N GLY A 124 0.12 -4.27 7.55
CA GLY A 124 -0.85 -5.06 6.79
C GLY A 124 -2.20 -4.36 6.65
N GLY A 125 -2.22 -3.03 6.67
CA GLY A 125 -3.43 -2.20 6.65
C GLY A 125 -4.13 -2.05 8.00
N LEU A 126 -3.66 -2.73 9.06
CA LEU A 126 -4.24 -2.60 10.40
C LEU A 126 -3.87 -1.24 11.04
N PRO A 127 -4.79 -0.56 11.74
CA PRO A 127 -4.46 0.67 12.44
C PRO A 127 -3.56 0.43 13.65
N ALA A 128 -2.52 1.24 13.78
CA ALA A 128 -1.54 1.13 14.87
C ALA A 128 -2.14 1.39 16.27
N TRP A 129 -3.27 2.10 16.37
CA TRP A 129 -3.97 2.31 17.63
C TRP A 129 -4.48 1.02 18.26
N LEU A 130 -4.64 -0.07 17.47
CA LEU A 130 -4.92 -1.41 17.99
C LEU A 130 -3.86 -1.89 19.01
N LEU A 131 -2.61 -1.46 18.84
CA LEU A 131 -1.48 -1.86 19.70
C LEU A 131 -1.50 -1.19 21.09
N GLN A 132 -2.41 -0.23 21.32
CA GLN A 132 -2.66 0.32 22.65
C GLN A 132 -3.26 -0.73 23.59
N LYS A 133 -4.01 -1.70 23.06
CA LYS A 133 -4.50 -2.82 23.85
C LYS A 133 -3.32 -3.75 24.19
N PRO A 134 -2.96 -3.89 25.48
CA PRO A 134 -1.89 -4.78 25.87
C PRO A 134 -2.24 -6.22 25.49
N ASN A 135 -1.24 -6.98 25.01
CA ASN A 135 -1.37 -8.39 24.62
C ASN A 135 -2.45 -8.66 23.56
N ILE A 136 -2.75 -7.68 22.70
CA ILE A 136 -3.65 -7.90 21.57
C ILE A 136 -3.12 -9.00 20.64
N ILE A 137 -4.00 -9.93 20.30
CA ILE A 137 -3.80 -10.85 19.17
C ILE A 137 -4.52 -10.21 17.97
N LEU A 138 -3.72 -9.80 16.99
CA LEU A 138 -4.22 -9.17 15.76
C LEU A 138 -4.91 -10.20 14.87
N ARG A 139 -5.56 -9.71 13.80
CA ARG A 139 -6.45 -10.51 12.94
C ARG A 139 -7.57 -11.13 13.79
N SER A 140 -8.22 -10.24 14.52
CA SER A 140 -9.39 -10.46 15.38
C SER A 140 -10.53 -9.53 14.90
N PRO A 141 -11.78 -9.71 15.37
CA PRO A 141 -12.94 -9.00 14.83
C PRO A 141 -12.79 -7.48 14.73
N ALA A 142 -12.99 -6.93 13.52
CA ALA A 142 -12.96 -5.51 13.20
C ALA A 142 -14.38 -4.97 12.91
N SER A 143 -15.34 -5.28 13.77
CA SER A 143 -16.77 -5.16 13.47
C SER A 143 -17.21 -3.73 13.10
N GLU A 144 -16.74 -2.71 13.81
CA GLU A 144 -17.13 -1.30 13.55
C GLU A 144 -16.62 -0.81 12.19
N TRP A 145 -15.34 -1.05 11.90
CA TRP A 145 -14.73 -0.72 10.60
C TRP A 145 -15.44 -1.40 9.43
N LEU A 146 -15.65 -2.72 9.54
CA LEU A 146 -16.29 -3.48 8.48
C LEU A 146 -17.76 -3.08 8.33
N ALA A 147 -18.47 -2.74 9.41
CA ALA A 147 -19.83 -2.20 9.30
C ALA A 147 -19.86 -0.89 8.50
N GLU A 148 -18.96 0.05 8.79
CA GLU A 148 -18.87 1.33 8.07
C GLU A 148 -18.52 1.11 6.59
N LEU A 149 -17.43 0.37 6.32
CA LEU A 149 -16.97 0.13 4.96
C LEU A 149 -18.01 -0.65 4.13
N LEU A 150 -18.48 -1.80 4.63
CA LEU A 150 -19.34 -2.69 3.84
C LEU A 150 -20.71 -2.07 3.57
N THR A 151 -21.21 -1.22 4.47
CA THR A 151 -22.42 -0.42 4.21
C THR A 151 -22.24 0.50 3.01
N LYS A 152 -21.08 1.17 2.88
CA LYS A 152 -20.74 1.99 1.70
C LYS A 152 -20.54 1.15 0.45
N MET A 153 -20.03 -0.07 0.56
CA MET A 153 -19.77 -0.94 -0.59
C MET A 153 -21.03 -1.63 -1.14
N ARG A 154 -22.08 -1.79 -0.33
CA ARG A 154 -23.32 -2.49 -0.73
C ARG A 154 -23.95 -1.92 -2.03
N PRO A 155 -24.13 -0.60 -2.23
CA PRO A 155 -24.66 -0.05 -3.48
C PRO A 155 -23.76 -0.35 -4.69
N TRP A 156 -22.46 -0.56 -4.47
CA TRP A 156 -21.48 -0.85 -5.52
C TRP A 156 -21.44 -2.32 -5.93
N LEU A 157 -22.19 -3.20 -5.26
CA LEU A 157 -22.34 -4.60 -5.67
C LEU A 157 -23.01 -4.72 -7.04
N TYR A 158 -22.58 -5.69 -7.84
CA TYR A 158 -23.02 -5.87 -9.22
C TYR A 158 -24.54 -6.06 -9.34
N GLN A 159 -25.13 -6.85 -8.44
CA GLN A 159 -26.58 -7.07 -8.34
C GLN A 159 -27.37 -5.82 -7.92
N ASN A 160 -26.70 -4.84 -7.29
CA ASN A 160 -27.30 -3.58 -6.86
C ASN A 160 -27.07 -2.44 -7.89
N GLY A 161 -26.49 -2.75 -9.04
CA GLY A 161 -26.23 -1.77 -10.09
C GLY A 161 -24.81 -1.19 -10.13
N GLY A 162 -23.94 -1.53 -9.17
CA GLY A 162 -22.53 -1.16 -9.18
C GLY A 162 -21.66 -2.10 -10.01
N ASN A 163 -20.35 -2.16 -9.76
CA ASN A 163 -19.40 -2.97 -10.55
C ASN A 163 -18.60 -3.99 -9.72
N ILE A 164 -18.87 -4.15 -8.42
CA ILE A 164 -18.21 -5.16 -7.56
C ILE A 164 -18.85 -6.53 -7.78
N ILE A 165 -18.07 -7.48 -8.30
CA ILE A 165 -18.54 -8.84 -8.65
C ILE A 165 -18.21 -9.90 -7.59
N SER A 166 -17.16 -9.68 -6.81
CA SER A 166 -16.78 -10.56 -5.71
C SER A 166 -16.03 -9.78 -4.63
N VAL A 167 -16.05 -10.31 -3.41
CA VAL A 167 -15.43 -9.69 -2.24
C VAL A 167 -14.60 -10.72 -1.47
N GLN A 168 -13.32 -10.44 -1.28
CA GLN A 168 -12.44 -11.30 -0.48
C GLN A 168 -12.73 -11.10 1.01
N VAL A 169 -12.77 -12.17 1.79
CA VAL A 169 -12.85 -12.12 3.25
C VAL A 169 -11.47 -12.44 3.80
N GLU A 170 -10.91 -11.51 4.59
CA GLU A 170 -9.52 -11.64 5.08
C GLU A 170 -8.51 -11.67 3.91
N ASN A 171 -7.24 -12.01 4.18
CA ASN A 171 -6.18 -12.20 3.22
C ASN A 171 -5.12 -13.20 3.71
N GLU A 172 -4.96 -14.33 3.02
CA GLU A 172 -3.96 -15.37 3.35
C GLU A 172 -3.97 -15.73 4.84
N TYR A 173 -5.16 -16.05 5.36
CA TYR A 173 -5.31 -16.42 6.76
C TYR A 173 -4.61 -17.74 7.09
N GLY A 174 -4.46 -18.60 6.09
CA GLY A 174 -3.68 -19.82 6.14
C GLY A 174 -2.21 -19.63 6.52
N SER A 175 -1.62 -18.50 6.15
CA SER A 175 -0.22 -18.17 6.45
C SER A 175 -0.07 -17.56 7.85
N TYR A 176 -1.17 -17.28 8.56
CA TYR A 176 -1.16 -16.82 9.94
C TYR A 176 -1.14 -17.98 10.93
N PHE A 177 -0.37 -17.82 12.01
CA PHE A 177 -0.19 -18.90 13.00
C PHE A 177 -1.46 -19.26 13.78
N ALA A 178 -2.43 -18.36 13.88
CA ALA A 178 -3.57 -18.53 14.79
C ALA A 178 -4.57 -19.60 14.33
N CYS A 179 -4.81 -19.71 13.01
CA CYS A 179 -5.76 -20.67 12.44
C CYS A 179 -7.14 -20.66 13.15
N ASP A 180 -7.65 -19.49 13.52
CA ASP A 180 -8.90 -19.32 14.26
C ASP A 180 -10.12 -19.26 13.32
N TYR A 181 -10.82 -20.39 13.19
CA TYR A 181 -12.06 -20.47 12.41
C TYR A 181 -13.22 -19.69 13.01
N ASN A 182 -13.22 -19.36 14.31
CA ASN A 182 -14.28 -18.53 14.90
C ASN A 182 -14.16 -17.10 14.40
N TYR A 183 -12.92 -16.59 14.27
CA TYR A 183 -12.66 -15.32 13.61
C TYR A 183 -13.13 -15.32 12.16
N MET A 184 -12.77 -16.34 11.37
CA MET A 184 -13.20 -16.42 9.96
C MET A 184 -14.74 -16.51 9.82
N ARG A 185 -15.42 -17.29 10.68
CA ARG A 185 -16.90 -17.36 10.70
C ARG A 185 -17.54 -16.03 11.12
N HIS A 186 -16.92 -15.32 12.06
CA HIS A 186 -17.38 -13.99 12.47
C HIS A 186 -17.29 -13.00 11.30
N LEU A 187 -16.16 -12.99 10.57
CA LEU A 187 -16.04 -12.17 9.37
C LEU A 187 -17.06 -12.56 8.30
N HIS A 188 -17.22 -13.85 8.01
CA HIS A 188 -18.23 -14.33 7.07
C HIS A 188 -19.64 -13.84 7.44
N THR A 189 -20.02 -13.95 8.71
CA THR A 189 -21.30 -13.47 9.22
C THR A 189 -21.46 -11.96 9.05
N LEU A 190 -20.43 -11.16 9.37
CA LEU A 190 -20.47 -9.72 9.18
C LEU A 190 -20.61 -9.34 7.69
N PHE A 191 -19.87 -9.99 6.80
CA PHE A 191 -19.94 -9.70 5.37
C PHE A 191 -21.32 -10.03 4.81
N ARG A 192 -21.91 -11.17 5.21
CA ARG A 192 -23.29 -11.52 4.83
C ARG A 192 -24.31 -10.52 5.38
N LEU A 193 -24.16 -10.09 6.63
CA LEU A 193 -25.05 -9.10 7.24
C LEU A 193 -25.10 -7.79 6.44
N PHE A 194 -23.95 -7.27 5.98
CA PHE A 194 -23.89 -5.98 5.31
C PHE A 194 -24.03 -6.05 3.78
N LEU A 195 -23.53 -7.11 3.13
CA LEU A 195 -23.52 -7.23 1.68
C LEU A 195 -24.66 -8.10 1.12
N GLY A 196 -25.31 -8.91 1.96
CA GLY A 196 -26.34 -9.87 1.57
C GLY A 196 -25.78 -11.22 1.08
N GLU A 197 -26.69 -12.07 0.62
CA GLU A 197 -26.39 -13.47 0.28
C GLU A 197 -25.89 -13.66 -1.17
N ASP A 198 -26.20 -12.72 -2.07
CA ASP A 198 -25.96 -12.91 -3.51
C ASP A 198 -24.51 -12.69 -3.93
N VAL A 199 -23.77 -11.82 -3.24
CA VAL A 199 -22.37 -11.54 -3.60
C VAL A 199 -21.51 -12.77 -3.36
N ILE A 200 -20.58 -13.04 -4.28
CA ILE A 200 -19.57 -14.08 -4.09
C ILE A 200 -18.57 -13.57 -3.06
N LEU A 201 -18.53 -14.26 -1.91
CA LEU A 201 -17.46 -14.11 -0.93
C LEU A 201 -16.42 -15.20 -1.16
N PHE A 202 -15.14 -14.84 -1.10
CA PHE A 202 -14.04 -15.77 -1.36
C PHE A 202 -12.86 -15.55 -0.41
N THR A 203 -11.96 -16.54 -0.31
CA THR A 203 -10.66 -16.42 0.37
C THR A 203 -9.53 -16.64 -0.64
N THR A 204 -8.36 -16.12 -0.33
CA THR A 204 -7.11 -16.35 -1.10
C THR A 204 -6.06 -16.81 -0.11
N ASP A 205 -5.39 -17.90 -0.44
CA ASP A 205 -4.30 -18.45 0.36
C ASP A 205 -3.20 -19.02 -0.53
N GLY A 206 -1.98 -19.01 0.01
CA GLY A 206 -0.81 -19.59 -0.63
C GLY A 206 -1.02 -21.05 -1.05
N ASN A 207 -0.31 -21.44 -2.10
CA ASN A 207 -0.45 -22.75 -2.74
C ASN A 207 0.19 -23.91 -1.95
N THR A 208 -0.07 -24.01 -0.64
CA THR A 208 0.29 -25.17 0.21
C THR A 208 -0.93 -25.74 0.92
N ASP A 209 -0.91 -27.05 1.20
CA ASP A 209 -2.03 -27.69 1.90
C ASP A 209 -2.22 -27.10 3.31
N LYS A 210 -1.12 -26.68 3.96
CA LYS A 210 -1.16 -26.06 5.29
C LYS A 210 -1.93 -24.74 5.28
N GLU A 211 -1.62 -23.87 4.33
CA GLU A 211 -2.25 -22.56 4.22
C GLU A 211 -3.72 -22.73 3.84
N MET A 212 -4.00 -23.53 2.82
CA MET A 212 -5.38 -23.79 2.40
C MET A 212 -6.26 -24.39 3.50
N ILE A 213 -5.72 -25.27 4.35
CA ILE A 213 -6.45 -25.81 5.50
C ILE A 213 -6.89 -24.67 6.43
N CYS A 214 -5.98 -23.80 6.84
CA CYS A 214 -6.28 -22.77 7.84
C CYS A 214 -7.00 -21.54 7.28
N GLY A 215 -6.90 -21.28 5.98
CA GLY A 215 -7.52 -20.11 5.34
C GLY A 215 -8.88 -20.35 4.71
N THR A 216 -9.22 -21.60 4.36
CA THR A 216 -10.51 -21.92 3.74
C THR A 216 -11.62 -22.03 4.79
N LEU A 217 -12.83 -21.57 4.43
CA LEU A 217 -14.04 -21.73 5.24
C LEU A 217 -15.25 -22.06 4.36
N GLU A 218 -16.08 -23.02 4.78
CA GLU A 218 -17.35 -23.32 4.11
C GLU A 218 -18.23 -22.06 3.98
N GLY A 219 -18.77 -21.85 2.77
CA GLY A 219 -19.56 -20.66 2.43
C GLY A 219 -18.76 -19.47 1.89
N LEU A 220 -17.43 -19.59 1.88
CA LEU A 220 -16.50 -18.72 1.15
C LEU A 220 -15.81 -19.54 0.05
N TYR A 221 -15.81 -19.05 -1.19
CA TYR A 221 -15.15 -19.77 -2.28
C TYR A 221 -13.63 -19.75 -2.12
N ALA A 222 -12.97 -20.90 -2.11
CA ALA A 222 -11.51 -20.95 -1.94
C ALA A 222 -10.75 -20.68 -3.24
N THR A 223 -9.89 -19.67 -3.24
CA THR A 223 -8.97 -19.35 -4.32
C THR A 223 -7.53 -19.48 -3.85
N ILE A 224 -6.59 -19.48 -4.79
CA ILE A 224 -5.16 -19.61 -4.51
C ILE A 224 -4.38 -18.45 -5.13
N ASP A 225 -3.17 -18.23 -4.65
CA ASP A 225 -2.15 -17.41 -5.30
C ASP A 225 -0.90 -18.20 -5.64
N PHE A 226 -0.17 -17.75 -6.67
CA PHE A 226 1.15 -18.25 -7.04
C PHE A 226 1.79 -17.43 -8.18
N GLY A 227 3.12 -17.39 -8.19
CA GLY A 227 3.92 -16.73 -9.23
C GLY A 227 4.55 -17.66 -10.26
N THR A 228 5.46 -17.13 -11.07
CA THR A 228 6.01 -17.80 -12.26
C THR A 228 6.86 -19.05 -12.03
N ASP A 229 7.30 -19.29 -10.80
CA ASP A 229 8.14 -20.46 -10.47
C ASP A 229 7.31 -21.66 -9.95
N THR A 230 5.98 -21.54 -9.98
CA THR A 230 5.06 -22.61 -9.57
C THR A 230 4.59 -23.46 -10.75
N ASN A 231 4.37 -24.76 -10.53
CA ASN A 231 3.70 -25.62 -11.50
C ASN A 231 2.18 -25.36 -11.48
N ILE A 232 1.64 -24.79 -12.56
CA ILE A 232 0.21 -24.41 -12.70
C ILE A 232 -0.72 -25.58 -12.41
N THR A 233 -0.45 -26.76 -13.00
CA THR A 233 -1.30 -27.95 -12.83
C THR A 233 -1.33 -28.39 -11.37
N ALA A 234 -0.18 -28.43 -10.70
CA ALA A 234 -0.11 -28.77 -9.29
C ALA A 234 -0.86 -27.76 -8.42
N ALA A 235 -0.77 -26.46 -8.76
CA ALA A 235 -1.48 -25.40 -8.06
C ALA A 235 -3.01 -25.56 -8.18
N PHE A 236 -3.54 -25.71 -9.38
CA PHE A 236 -4.99 -25.87 -9.57
C PHE A 236 -5.51 -27.24 -9.11
N ILE A 237 -4.70 -28.30 -9.13
CA ILE A 237 -5.04 -29.56 -8.44
C ILE A 237 -5.23 -29.31 -6.94
N ARG A 238 -4.41 -28.45 -6.33
CA ARG A 238 -4.56 -28.09 -4.93
C ARG A 238 -5.84 -27.30 -4.69
N GLN A 239 -6.12 -26.26 -5.48
CA GLN A 239 -7.41 -25.54 -5.40
C GLN A 239 -8.59 -26.53 -5.47
N ARG A 240 -8.54 -27.49 -6.41
CA ARG A 240 -9.59 -28.51 -6.60
C ARG A 240 -9.81 -29.45 -5.41
N ARG A 241 -8.87 -29.55 -4.47
CA ARG A 241 -9.09 -30.32 -3.22
C ARG A 241 -10.04 -29.61 -2.27
N PHE A 242 -10.01 -28.28 -2.27
CA PHE A 242 -10.84 -27.43 -1.41
C PHE A 242 -12.10 -26.96 -2.14
N GLU A 243 -12.03 -26.80 -3.46
CA GLU A 243 -13.14 -26.47 -4.35
C GLU A 243 -13.23 -27.49 -5.51
N PRO A 244 -13.80 -28.68 -5.28
CA PRO A 244 -13.91 -29.72 -6.32
C PRO A 244 -14.66 -29.28 -7.58
N LYS A 245 -15.47 -28.22 -7.46
CA LYS A 245 -16.25 -27.61 -8.53
C LYS A 245 -16.14 -26.08 -8.48
N GLY A 246 -16.52 -25.42 -9.56
CA GLY A 246 -16.43 -23.97 -9.72
C GLY A 246 -15.16 -23.53 -10.48
N PRO A 247 -14.99 -22.22 -10.71
CA PRO A 247 -13.91 -21.67 -11.53
C PRO A 247 -12.52 -21.91 -10.94
N LEU A 248 -11.54 -22.20 -11.79
CA LEU A 248 -10.14 -22.07 -11.39
C LEU A 248 -9.82 -20.59 -11.22
N VAL A 249 -9.14 -20.24 -10.13
CA VAL A 249 -8.83 -18.85 -9.80
C VAL A 249 -7.42 -18.73 -9.25
N ASN A 250 -6.60 -17.90 -9.90
CA ASN A 250 -5.38 -17.35 -9.30
C ASN A 250 -5.65 -15.89 -8.94
N SER A 251 -5.84 -15.62 -7.65
CA SER A 251 -6.20 -14.29 -7.11
C SER A 251 -4.99 -13.36 -6.97
N GLU A 252 -3.77 -13.89 -6.94
CA GLU A 252 -2.53 -13.11 -7.04
C GLU A 252 -1.48 -13.82 -7.90
N PHE A 253 -1.54 -13.56 -9.21
CA PHE A 253 -0.50 -13.95 -10.13
C PHE A 253 0.62 -12.91 -10.14
N TYR A 254 1.74 -13.26 -9.51
CA TYR A 254 2.85 -12.34 -9.29
C TYR A 254 3.56 -11.96 -10.60
N THR A 255 3.34 -10.73 -11.09
CA THR A 255 3.96 -10.19 -12.32
C THR A 255 5.40 -9.71 -12.10
N GLY A 256 5.80 -9.64 -10.84
CA GLY A 256 6.93 -8.91 -10.31
C GLY A 256 7.09 -9.25 -8.82
N TRP A 257 7.81 -8.44 -8.04
CA TRP A 257 7.95 -8.65 -6.60
C TRP A 257 8.32 -7.36 -5.85
N LEU A 258 8.19 -7.38 -4.52
CA LEU A 258 8.53 -6.26 -3.65
C LEU A 258 10.05 -6.07 -3.45
N ASP A 259 10.43 -4.86 -3.02
CA ASP A 259 11.81 -4.47 -2.75
C ASP A 259 12.04 -4.08 -1.28
N HIS A 260 13.21 -4.43 -0.76
CA HIS A 260 13.69 -3.99 0.55
C HIS A 260 14.92 -3.08 0.43
N TRP A 261 15.07 -2.15 1.38
CA TRP A 261 16.28 -1.33 1.47
C TRP A 261 17.53 -2.19 1.68
N GLY A 262 18.50 -2.06 0.78
CA GLY A 262 19.79 -2.77 0.77
C GLY A 262 19.78 -4.09 -0.01
N GLU A 263 18.65 -4.47 -0.62
CA GLU A 263 18.54 -5.63 -1.51
C GLU A 263 18.55 -5.21 -2.98
N LYS A 264 18.72 -6.14 -3.91
CA LYS A 264 18.64 -5.83 -5.34
C LYS A 264 17.18 -5.62 -5.73
N HIS A 265 16.94 -4.70 -6.67
CA HIS A 265 15.62 -4.52 -7.27
C HIS A 265 15.12 -5.85 -7.84
N ALA A 266 13.96 -6.28 -7.37
CA ALA A 266 13.34 -7.50 -7.80
C ALA A 266 12.78 -7.34 -9.21
N SER A 267 12.90 -8.39 -10.00
CA SER A 267 12.33 -8.43 -11.34
C SER A 267 11.92 -9.86 -11.70
N VAL A 268 10.83 -9.96 -12.45
CA VAL A 268 10.32 -11.24 -12.97
C VAL A 268 10.30 -11.16 -14.48
N ASP A 269 10.79 -12.20 -15.12
CA ASP A 269 10.98 -12.26 -16.57
C ASP A 269 9.64 -12.13 -17.33
N THR A 270 9.61 -11.23 -18.31
CA THR A 270 8.43 -10.94 -19.13
C THR A 270 7.92 -12.17 -19.90
N VAL A 271 8.83 -13.03 -20.39
CA VAL A 271 8.44 -14.23 -21.15
C VAL A 271 7.80 -15.26 -20.22
N LYS A 272 8.35 -15.46 -19.02
CA LYS A 272 7.72 -16.31 -17.98
C LYS A 272 6.32 -15.82 -17.63
N VAL A 273 6.15 -14.52 -17.38
CA VAL A 273 4.85 -13.92 -17.00
C VAL A 273 3.82 -14.13 -18.11
N SER A 274 4.14 -13.72 -19.33
CA SER A 274 3.23 -13.82 -20.48
C SER A 274 2.87 -15.27 -20.83
N LYS A 275 3.85 -16.18 -20.82
CA LYS A 275 3.62 -17.61 -21.05
C LYS A 275 2.67 -18.22 -20.01
N MET A 276 2.96 -18.01 -18.73
CA MET A 276 2.15 -18.59 -17.65
C MET A 276 0.72 -18.01 -17.64
N LEU A 277 0.57 -16.72 -17.93
CA LEU A 277 -0.74 -16.10 -18.12
C LEU A 277 -1.52 -16.79 -19.25
N GLY A 278 -0.91 -16.97 -20.42
CA GLY A 278 -1.54 -17.65 -21.56
C GLY A 278 -1.97 -19.08 -21.24
N GLU A 279 -1.13 -19.83 -20.51
CA GLU A 279 -1.45 -21.18 -20.05
C GLU A 279 -2.66 -21.19 -19.10
N MET A 280 -2.69 -20.32 -18.08
CA MET A 280 -3.83 -20.21 -17.15
C MET A 280 -5.12 -19.80 -17.85
N LEU A 281 -5.07 -18.82 -18.74
CA LEU A 281 -6.24 -18.36 -19.50
C LEU A 281 -6.78 -19.45 -20.42
N SER A 282 -5.90 -20.24 -21.06
CA SER A 282 -6.27 -21.39 -21.92
C SER A 282 -6.92 -22.53 -21.12
N MET A 283 -6.61 -22.65 -19.83
CA MET A 283 -7.28 -23.59 -18.92
C MET A 283 -8.67 -23.09 -18.46
N GLY A 284 -9.09 -21.88 -18.87
CA GLY A 284 -10.33 -21.25 -18.41
C GLY A 284 -10.24 -20.68 -16.99
N ALA A 285 -9.04 -20.56 -16.42
CA ALA A 285 -8.86 -19.96 -15.11
C ALA A 285 -9.08 -18.45 -15.16
N SER A 286 -9.78 -17.90 -14.17
CA SER A 286 -9.79 -16.45 -13.96
C SER A 286 -8.52 -16.05 -13.22
N VAL A 287 -7.90 -14.97 -13.65
CA VAL A 287 -6.57 -14.57 -13.15
C VAL A 287 -6.58 -13.10 -12.79
N ASN A 288 -6.03 -12.78 -11.62
CA ASN A 288 -5.67 -11.42 -11.25
C ASN A 288 -4.14 -11.27 -11.22
N MET A 289 -3.60 -10.33 -12.01
CA MET A 289 -2.18 -9.99 -12.03
C MET A 289 -1.83 -9.05 -10.88
N TYR A 290 -1.02 -9.53 -9.93
CA TYR A 290 -0.55 -8.77 -8.77
C TYR A 290 0.94 -8.43 -8.92
N MET A 291 1.37 -7.19 -9.02
CA MET A 291 0.59 -5.99 -9.34
C MET A 291 0.39 -5.83 -10.86
N PHE A 292 -0.62 -5.09 -11.28
CA PHE A 292 -0.69 -4.59 -12.66
C PHE A 292 -0.06 -3.18 -12.76
N GLU A 293 -0.36 -2.33 -11.78
CA GLU A 293 0.40 -1.12 -11.44
C GLU A 293 0.58 -1.10 -9.93
N GLY A 294 1.81 -1.00 -9.46
CA GLY A 294 2.06 -0.97 -8.03
C GLY A 294 2.00 0.45 -7.43
N GLY A 295 2.60 1.45 -8.09
CA GLY A 295 2.59 2.86 -7.64
C GLY A 295 3.65 3.16 -6.58
N THR A 296 3.30 3.99 -5.58
CA THR A 296 4.25 4.49 -4.57
C THR A 296 3.69 4.37 -3.14
N ASN A 297 4.53 3.94 -2.19
CA ASN A 297 4.29 4.03 -0.76
C ASN A 297 4.58 5.45 -0.25
N PHE A 298 3.73 6.43 -0.57
CA PHE A 298 3.92 7.82 -0.12
C PHE A 298 3.96 7.94 1.42
N GLY A 299 4.61 8.99 1.91
CA GLY A 299 4.72 9.26 3.34
C GLY A 299 5.38 8.13 4.13
N TYR A 300 4.59 7.50 5.00
CA TYR A 300 5.05 6.43 5.91
C TYR A 300 4.33 5.10 5.67
N TRP A 301 3.68 4.94 4.51
CA TRP A 301 2.76 3.82 4.26
C TRP A 301 3.45 2.50 3.87
N ASN A 302 4.77 2.48 3.72
CA ASN A 302 5.51 1.25 3.48
C ASN A 302 5.36 0.29 4.67
N GLY A 303 5.21 -1.01 4.40
CA GLY A 303 5.34 -2.04 5.42
C GLY A 303 6.78 -2.50 5.64
N ALA A 304 6.92 -3.62 6.34
CA ALA A 304 8.18 -4.33 6.52
C ALA A 304 7.94 -5.85 6.61
N ASP A 305 8.98 -6.61 6.33
CA ASP A 305 9.02 -8.06 6.56
C ASP A 305 9.93 -8.40 7.73
N HIS A 306 9.71 -9.60 8.28
CA HIS A 306 10.59 -10.16 9.30
C HIS A 306 10.75 -11.68 9.12
N ASP A 307 11.81 -12.06 8.41
CA ASP A 307 12.26 -13.45 8.33
C ASP A 307 13.27 -13.72 9.46
N SER A 308 14.57 -13.56 9.17
CA SER A 308 15.67 -13.64 10.14
C SER A 308 16.02 -12.30 10.79
N ARG A 309 15.57 -11.20 10.18
CA ARG A 309 15.75 -9.81 10.64
C ARG A 309 14.65 -8.93 10.06
N PHE A 310 14.44 -7.77 10.67
CA PHE A 310 13.61 -6.70 10.14
C PHE A 310 14.12 -6.18 8.81
N ARG A 311 13.23 -6.06 7.82
CA ARG A 311 13.50 -5.48 6.50
C ARG A 311 12.38 -4.54 6.10
N SER A 312 12.69 -3.26 5.99
CA SER A 312 11.74 -2.23 5.57
C SER A 312 11.58 -2.24 4.04
N VAL A 313 10.32 -2.24 3.58
CA VAL A 313 9.98 -2.10 2.16
C VAL A 313 10.33 -0.69 1.68
N VAL A 314 10.79 -0.58 0.44
CA VAL A 314 11.18 0.73 -0.14
C VAL A 314 9.96 1.63 -0.43
N THR A 315 10.22 2.90 -0.73
CA THR A 315 9.17 3.88 -1.04
C THR A 315 8.51 3.58 -2.38
N SER A 316 9.30 3.24 -3.40
CA SER A 316 8.76 2.79 -4.68
C SER A 316 8.02 1.48 -4.49
N TYR A 317 6.86 1.37 -5.12
CA TYR A 317 6.18 0.09 -5.28
C TYR A 317 6.03 -0.20 -6.78
N ASP A 318 7.05 0.12 -7.58
CA ASP A 318 7.12 -0.20 -9.02
C ASP A 318 6.82 -1.68 -9.29
N TYR A 319 7.30 -2.55 -8.40
CA TYR A 319 7.06 -3.99 -8.38
C TYR A 319 7.62 -4.72 -9.61
N ASN A 320 8.30 -4.04 -10.55
CA ASN A 320 8.52 -4.54 -11.90
C ASN A 320 7.19 -4.91 -12.61
N ALA A 321 6.11 -4.17 -12.30
CA ALA A 321 4.77 -4.40 -12.82
C ALA A 321 4.65 -4.05 -14.33
N PRO A 322 3.56 -4.49 -14.99
CA PRO A 322 3.25 -4.12 -16.38
C PRO A 322 3.19 -2.61 -16.62
N LEU A 323 2.61 -1.86 -15.69
CA LEU A 323 2.74 -0.41 -15.60
C LEU A 323 3.79 -0.06 -14.54
N SER A 324 4.73 0.82 -14.87
CA SER A 324 5.77 1.29 -13.93
C SER A 324 5.17 2.08 -12.76
N GLU A 325 6.00 2.44 -11.77
CA GLU A 325 5.63 3.35 -10.67
C GLU A 325 4.91 4.63 -11.13
N ALA A 326 5.34 5.22 -12.26
CA ALA A 326 4.73 6.44 -12.83
C ALA A 326 3.57 6.15 -13.81
N GLY A 327 3.17 4.88 -13.96
CA GLY A 327 2.11 4.44 -14.86
C GLY A 327 2.55 4.30 -16.31
N ASP A 328 3.85 4.16 -16.59
CA ASP A 328 4.34 3.99 -17.97
C ASP A 328 4.09 2.57 -18.48
N PRO A 329 3.59 2.39 -19.72
CA PRO A 329 3.55 1.08 -20.36
C PRO A 329 4.95 0.49 -20.54
N THR A 330 5.15 -0.75 -20.09
CA THR A 330 6.42 -1.48 -20.25
C THR A 330 6.33 -2.54 -21.35
N ASP A 331 7.47 -3.12 -21.73
CA ASP A 331 7.50 -4.31 -22.61
C ASP A 331 6.68 -5.48 -22.03
N LYS A 332 6.58 -5.58 -20.69
CA LYS A 332 5.77 -6.58 -20.02
C LYS A 332 4.27 -6.36 -20.25
N LEU A 333 3.80 -5.11 -20.23
CA LEU A 333 2.43 -4.78 -20.60
C LEU A 333 2.14 -5.16 -22.05
N LEU A 334 3.06 -4.86 -22.98
CA LEU A 334 2.86 -5.20 -24.39
C LEU A 334 2.75 -6.72 -24.58
N ALA A 335 3.61 -7.51 -23.93
CA ALA A 335 3.55 -8.96 -23.98
C ALA A 335 2.25 -9.53 -23.38
N ILE A 336 1.79 -8.99 -22.25
CA ILE A 336 0.50 -9.38 -21.63
C ILE A 336 -0.68 -9.02 -22.54
N ARG A 337 -0.69 -7.82 -23.13
CA ARG A 337 -1.72 -7.39 -24.08
C ARG A 337 -1.81 -8.34 -25.26
N ASP A 338 -0.67 -8.77 -25.80
CA ASP A 338 -0.64 -9.68 -26.95
C ASP A 338 -1.21 -11.06 -26.59
N VAL A 339 -0.96 -11.56 -25.37
CA VAL A 339 -1.61 -12.78 -24.85
C VAL A 339 -3.12 -12.60 -24.76
N ILE A 340 -3.60 -11.52 -24.14
CA ILE A 340 -5.04 -11.26 -23.96
C ILE A 340 -5.74 -11.08 -25.31
N LYS A 341 -5.13 -10.33 -26.23
CA LYS A 341 -5.65 -10.11 -27.58
C LYS A 341 -5.89 -11.44 -28.33
N ASN A 342 -4.96 -12.39 -28.21
CA ASN A 342 -5.12 -13.70 -28.85
C ASN A 342 -6.28 -14.51 -28.26
N MET A 343 -6.64 -14.28 -26.98
CA MET A 343 -7.82 -14.88 -26.36
C MET A 343 -9.12 -14.23 -26.86
N TRP A 344 -9.11 -12.92 -27.14
CA TRP A 344 -10.29 -12.16 -27.55
C TRP A 344 -10.58 -12.16 -29.06
N ILE A 345 -9.60 -12.47 -29.91
CA ILE A 345 -9.83 -12.61 -31.37
C ILE A 345 -10.81 -13.74 -31.72
N TYR A 346 -11.14 -14.63 -30.77
CA TYR A 346 -12.22 -15.61 -30.90
C TYR A 346 -13.61 -15.11 -30.46
N GLY A 347 -13.78 -13.82 -30.13
CA GLY A 347 -15.07 -13.21 -29.78
C GLY A 347 -15.09 -11.71 -30.12
N LEU A 348 -15.68 -11.37 -31.26
CA LEU A 348 -15.69 -10.03 -31.88
C LEU A 348 -16.20 -8.87 -30.99
N GLY A 349 -15.46 -7.75 -31.04
CA GLY A 349 -15.99 -6.40 -31.30
C GLY A 349 -16.08 -5.43 -30.12
N PHE A 350 -15.22 -4.40 -30.08
CA PHE A 350 -15.37 -3.23 -29.20
C PHE A 350 -15.76 -1.97 -29.99
N GLY A 351 -16.80 -1.27 -29.52
CA GLY A 351 -17.23 0.04 -29.98
C GLY A 351 -16.68 1.17 -29.09
N ALA A 352 -16.52 2.37 -29.67
CA ALA A 352 -15.90 3.54 -29.04
C ALA A 352 -16.91 4.66 -28.79
N TRP A 353 -16.93 5.28 -27.59
CA TRP A 353 -17.58 6.60 -27.33
C TRP A 353 -16.95 7.35 -26.13
N SER A 354 -17.26 8.66 -26.07
CA SER A 354 -16.52 9.81 -25.52
C SER A 354 -16.75 10.20 -24.04
N TRP A 355 -15.82 11.02 -23.52
CA TRP A 355 -15.65 11.44 -22.12
C TRP A 355 -16.42 12.71 -21.67
N LEU A 356 -16.77 12.76 -20.37
CA LEU A 356 -17.15 13.98 -19.61
C LEU A 356 -16.36 14.06 -18.28
N SER A 357 -16.20 15.27 -17.73
CA SER A 357 -15.37 15.61 -16.55
C SER A 357 -16.10 16.46 -15.50
N VAL A 358 -15.83 16.25 -14.20
CA VAL A 358 -16.27 17.10 -13.06
C VAL A 358 -15.22 17.09 -11.92
N LYS A 359 -15.07 18.22 -11.19
CA LYS A 359 -14.13 18.51 -10.07
C LYS A 359 -14.84 18.69 -8.71
N ALA A 360 -14.14 18.38 -7.59
CA ALA A 360 -14.20 18.98 -6.21
C ALA A 360 -13.34 18.10 -5.26
N GLY A 361 -12.72 18.48 -4.14
CA GLY A 361 -12.67 19.66 -3.25
C GLY A 361 -12.43 19.15 -1.79
N LEU A 362 -11.39 19.62 -1.08
CA LEU A 362 -10.85 19.10 0.20
C LEU A 362 -11.39 19.80 1.48
N SER A 363 -11.28 19.15 2.65
CA SER A 363 -11.06 19.77 3.98
C SER A 363 -10.60 18.77 5.07
N LEU A 364 -9.72 19.24 5.97
CA LEU A 364 -9.13 18.61 7.18
C LEU A 364 -9.91 18.91 8.48
N CYS A 365 -9.71 18.13 9.56
CA CYS A 365 -9.14 18.62 10.85
C CYS A 365 -8.96 17.59 12.01
N TYR A 366 -7.94 17.88 12.83
CA TYR A 366 -7.62 17.65 14.26
C TYR A 366 -7.20 16.29 14.86
N VAL A 367 -6.13 16.34 15.66
CA VAL A 367 -5.36 15.23 16.27
C VAL A 367 -5.37 15.32 17.80
N ASN A 368 -5.57 14.17 18.47
CA ASN A 368 -5.16 13.88 19.85
C ASN A 368 -3.73 13.32 19.84
N CYS A 369 -2.88 13.71 20.79
CA CYS A 369 -1.47 13.28 20.87
C CYS A 369 -1.30 11.77 21.13
N VAL A 370 -1.30 10.98 20.05
CA VAL A 370 -0.70 9.65 19.95
C VAL A 370 -0.02 9.59 18.58
N GLN A 371 1.28 9.29 18.54
CA GLN A 371 2.02 9.21 17.27
C GLN A 371 2.14 7.76 16.80
N TYR A 372 1.63 7.49 15.60
CA TYR A 372 1.68 6.16 14.98
C TYR A 372 2.81 6.01 13.96
N TYR A 373 3.19 7.10 13.28
CA TYR A 373 4.12 7.13 12.15
C TYR A 373 5.20 8.20 12.32
N GLY A 374 6.27 8.13 11.53
CA GLY A 374 7.34 9.14 11.56
C GLY A 374 8.33 8.92 12.71
N PHE A 375 8.55 9.96 13.52
CA PHE A 375 9.69 10.07 14.43
C PHE A 375 9.29 10.49 15.85
N MET A 376 9.89 9.86 16.85
CA MET A 376 9.75 10.22 18.26
C MET A 376 11.10 10.59 18.86
N LEU A 377 11.18 11.72 19.58
CA LEU A 377 12.39 12.11 20.30
C LEU A 377 12.28 11.69 21.78
N TYR A 378 13.26 10.93 22.24
CA TYR A 378 13.43 10.55 23.64
C TYR A 378 14.60 11.34 24.22
N ARG A 379 14.35 12.11 25.28
CA ARG A 379 15.34 12.98 25.92
C ARG A 379 15.52 12.60 27.38
N THR A 380 16.77 12.49 27.81
CA THR A 380 17.16 12.39 29.22
C THR A 380 18.47 13.16 29.43
N THR A 381 19.12 13.02 30.58
CA THR A 381 20.43 13.59 30.87
C THR A 381 21.45 12.50 31.22
N LEU A 382 22.72 12.73 30.91
CA LEU A 382 23.79 11.80 31.30
C LEU A 382 23.91 11.74 32.83
N PRO A 383 23.83 10.54 33.44
CA PRO A 383 23.79 10.40 34.90
C PRO A 383 25.14 10.68 35.58
N ARG A 384 26.24 10.61 34.82
CA ARG A 384 27.61 10.84 35.30
C ARG A 384 28.52 11.29 34.14
N ASN A 385 29.71 11.75 34.49
CA ASN A 385 30.76 12.03 33.51
C ASN A 385 31.17 10.74 32.77
N VAL A 386 31.24 10.84 31.44
CA VAL A 386 31.71 9.81 30.51
C VAL A 386 32.77 10.43 29.57
N PRO A 387 33.97 10.74 30.11
CA PRO A 387 35.03 11.39 29.31
C PRO A 387 35.63 10.44 28.27
N GLU A 388 35.59 9.13 28.54
CA GLU A 388 36.02 8.08 27.62
C GLU A 388 34.80 7.45 26.93
N PRO A 389 34.94 6.97 25.67
CA PRO A 389 33.87 6.30 24.94
C PRO A 389 33.19 5.21 25.78
N THR A 390 31.95 5.46 26.22
CA THR A 390 31.19 4.58 27.10
C THR A 390 30.05 3.92 26.33
N PRO A 391 29.87 2.59 26.41
CA PRO A 391 28.81 1.90 25.66
C PRO A 391 27.40 2.35 26.07
N LEU A 392 26.61 2.79 25.10
CA LEU A 392 25.15 2.91 25.17
C LEU A 392 24.55 1.67 24.51
N ILE A 393 23.79 0.91 25.27
CA ILE A 393 23.34 -0.45 24.93
C ILE A 393 21.81 -0.49 24.93
N SER A 394 21.24 -1.08 23.88
CA SER A 394 19.83 -1.50 23.83
C SER A 394 19.74 -3.00 24.07
N PRO A 395 19.63 -3.44 25.34
CA PRO A 395 19.46 -4.85 25.63
C PRO A 395 18.18 -5.38 24.98
N LEU A 396 18.21 -6.66 24.59
CA LEU A 396 17.04 -7.37 24.05
C LEU A 396 16.44 -6.73 22.78
N ASN A 397 17.24 -6.03 21.98
CA ASN A 397 16.82 -5.49 20.68
C ASN A 397 15.67 -4.46 20.79
N GLY A 398 15.69 -3.61 21.83
CA GLY A 398 14.60 -2.70 22.15
C GLY A 398 14.45 -1.44 21.27
N ILE A 399 15.22 -1.29 20.18
CA ILE A 399 15.13 -0.12 19.28
C ILE A 399 14.31 -0.50 18.06
N HIS A 400 13.14 0.11 17.91
CA HIS A 400 12.21 -0.15 16.82
C HIS A 400 11.92 1.15 16.05
N ASP A 401 12.68 1.48 14.99
CA ASP A 401 13.65 0.60 14.29
C ASP A 401 15.05 1.19 14.16
N ARG A 402 15.20 2.51 14.13
CA ARG A 402 16.51 3.17 14.00
C ARG A 402 16.57 4.39 14.92
N ALA A 403 17.65 4.51 15.68
CA ALA A 403 17.82 5.55 16.69
C ALA A 403 19.06 6.39 16.40
N TYR A 404 18.88 7.71 16.30
CA TYR A 404 19.92 8.70 16.06
C TYR A 404 20.24 9.40 17.38
N VAL A 405 21.47 9.22 17.87
CA VAL A 405 21.87 9.62 19.22
C VAL A 405 22.70 10.90 19.17
N SER A 406 22.36 11.88 20.00
CA SER A 406 23.08 13.14 20.14
C SER A 406 23.27 13.53 21.61
N VAL A 407 24.38 14.19 21.93
CA VAL A 407 24.64 14.77 23.26
C VAL A 407 24.82 16.28 23.11
N ASN A 408 24.02 17.07 23.83
CA ASN A 408 23.94 18.53 23.68
C ASN A 408 23.82 19.00 22.22
N GLY A 409 23.05 18.25 21.42
CA GLY A 409 22.86 18.52 19.98
C GLY A 409 24.02 18.09 19.08
N VAL A 410 25.10 17.52 19.62
CA VAL A 410 26.21 16.96 18.84
C VAL A 410 25.93 15.48 18.57
N TYR A 411 25.80 15.13 17.29
CA TYR A 411 25.56 13.76 16.85
C TYR A 411 26.69 12.81 17.25
N GLN A 412 26.33 11.69 17.87
CA GLN A 412 27.26 10.68 18.39
C GLN A 412 27.29 9.42 17.51
N GLY A 413 26.17 9.09 16.86
CA GLY A 413 26.05 7.87 16.07
C GLY A 413 24.63 7.32 16.02
N LEU A 414 24.52 6.09 15.50
CA LEU A 414 23.25 5.41 15.29
C LEU A 414 23.22 4.03 15.97
N MET A 415 22.02 3.62 16.34
CA MET A 415 21.69 2.26 16.72
C MET A 415 20.54 1.76 15.82
N GLU A 416 20.53 0.48 15.50
CA GLU A 416 19.60 -0.13 14.52
C GLU A 416 19.11 -1.48 15.02
N ARG A 417 17.81 -1.72 14.86
CA ARG A 417 17.13 -3.00 15.13
C ARG A 417 17.89 -4.15 14.48
N ASP A 418 18.08 -5.24 15.23
CA ASP A 418 18.78 -6.48 14.87
C ASP A 418 20.28 -6.37 14.57
N THR A 419 20.80 -5.20 14.16
CA THR A 419 22.15 -5.09 13.59
C THR A 419 23.14 -4.26 14.41
N ALA A 420 22.69 -3.19 15.08
CA ALA A 420 23.55 -2.28 15.81
C ALA A 420 22.93 -1.89 17.16
N LEU A 421 23.06 -2.78 18.15
CA LEU A 421 22.46 -2.63 19.48
C LEU A 421 23.35 -1.90 20.49
N VAL A 422 24.57 -1.53 20.09
CA VAL A 422 25.54 -0.86 20.94
C VAL A 422 26.26 0.21 20.13
N MET A 423 26.43 1.38 20.73
CA MET A 423 27.33 2.44 20.27
C MET A 423 28.04 3.05 21.46
N ASN A 424 29.07 3.88 21.25
CA ASN A 424 29.72 4.60 22.34
C ASN A 424 29.25 6.06 22.38
N VAL A 425 29.18 6.62 23.60
CA VAL A 425 28.83 8.02 23.87
C VAL A 425 29.87 8.64 24.80
N THR A 426 30.16 9.92 24.61
CA THR A 426 30.96 10.75 25.53
C THR A 426 30.20 12.02 25.92
N GLY A 427 30.58 12.63 27.05
CA GLY A 427 29.87 13.77 27.63
C GLY A 427 30.07 13.94 29.13
N GLN A 428 29.51 15.01 29.67
CA GLN A 428 29.55 15.37 31.08
C GLN A 428 28.23 15.06 31.78
N GLN A 429 28.27 14.89 33.09
CA GLN A 429 27.07 14.72 33.90
C GLN A 429 26.11 15.89 33.69
N GLY A 430 24.82 15.59 33.48
CA GLY A 430 23.79 16.58 33.24
C GLY A 430 23.66 17.03 31.78
N ASP A 431 24.58 16.63 30.89
CA ASP A 431 24.43 16.88 29.45
C ASP A 431 23.16 16.22 28.92
N GLN A 432 22.48 16.92 28.00
CA GLN A 432 21.26 16.45 27.37
C GLN A 432 21.57 15.31 26.40
N LEU A 433 21.01 14.13 26.64
CA LEU A 433 21.04 12.99 25.75
C LEU A 433 19.72 12.92 24.96
N ASP A 434 19.83 13.05 23.64
CA ASP A 434 18.71 12.99 22.71
C ASP A 434 18.81 11.74 21.83
N ILE A 435 17.68 11.02 21.72
CA ILE A 435 17.55 9.82 20.90
C ILE A 435 16.32 9.98 20.01
N LEU A 436 16.54 10.33 18.75
CA LEU A 436 15.50 10.41 17.75
C LEU A 436 15.26 9.01 17.17
N VAL A 437 14.10 8.42 17.41
CA VAL A 437 13.74 7.07 16.92
C VAL A 437 12.80 7.19 15.73
N GLU A 438 13.17 6.56 14.62
CA GLU A 438 12.37 6.41 13.41
C GLU A 438 11.56 5.11 13.44
N ASN A 439 10.26 5.21 13.17
CA ASN A 439 9.46 4.08 12.71
C ASN A 439 9.69 3.88 11.21
N MET A 440 10.33 2.77 10.82
CA MET A 440 10.67 2.45 9.43
C MET A 440 9.56 1.69 8.66
N GLY A 441 8.38 1.55 9.26
CA GLY A 441 7.28 0.74 8.75
C GLY A 441 7.06 -0.49 9.63
N ARG A 442 5.82 -0.76 10.04
CA ARG A 442 5.45 -1.94 10.82
C ARG A 442 5.47 -3.19 9.95
N ILE A 443 5.89 -4.29 10.58
CA ILE A 443 5.82 -5.61 9.98
C ILE A 443 4.39 -5.87 9.49
N ASN A 444 4.27 -6.24 8.21
CA ASN A 444 2.98 -6.41 7.55
C ASN A 444 2.59 -7.88 7.35
N PHE A 445 3.54 -8.83 7.48
CA PHE A 445 3.32 -10.25 7.25
C PHE A 445 3.87 -11.12 8.40
N GLY A 446 3.27 -12.30 8.59
CA GLY A 446 3.71 -13.28 9.57
C GLY A 446 3.24 -13.03 11.01
N SER A 447 3.94 -13.62 11.99
CA SER A 447 3.52 -13.62 13.40
C SER A 447 3.87 -12.34 14.17
N TYR A 448 4.77 -11.52 13.64
CA TYR A 448 5.32 -10.34 14.31
C TYR A 448 4.63 -9.02 13.93
N ILE A 449 3.44 -9.09 13.34
CA ILE A 449 2.65 -7.91 12.91
C ILE A 449 2.17 -7.03 14.08
N ASN A 450 2.27 -7.50 15.32
CA ASN A 450 2.04 -6.70 16.54
C ASN A 450 3.24 -5.81 16.89
N ASP A 451 3.79 -5.15 15.87
CA ASP A 451 5.07 -4.46 15.88
C ASP A 451 4.96 -3.06 16.51
N LYS A 452 5.20 -2.99 17.83
CA LYS A 452 5.35 -1.72 18.53
C LYS A 452 6.62 -1.02 18.08
N LYS A 453 6.63 0.32 18.13
CA LYS A 453 7.71 1.18 17.64
C LYS A 453 8.19 2.12 18.74
N GLY A 454 9.41 2.63 18.60
CA GLY A 454 10.08 3.46 19.61
C GLY A 454 11.13 2.70 20.40
N LEU A 455 11.37 3.14 21.65
CA LEU A 455 12.17 2.42 22.62
C LEU A 455 11.28 1.46 23.41
N LEU A 456 11.41 0.15 23.15
CA LEU A 456 10.58 -0.89 23.77
C LEU A 456 11.19 -1.46 25.05
N GLY A 457 12.40 -1.02 25.42
CA GLY A 457 13.11 -1.42 26.62
C GLY A 457 14.04 -0.31 27.10
N ASN A 458 14.59 -0.50 28.29
CA ASN A 458 15.53 0.46 28.88
C ASN A 458 16.84 0.48 28.09
N LEU A 459 17.45 1.66 27.96
CA LEU A 459 18.83 1.79 27.50
C LEU A 459 19.79 1.77 28.69
N ILE A 460 20.98 1.21 28.48
CA ILE A 460 22.03 1.09 29.51
C ILE A 460 23.29 1.81 29.05
N LEU A 461 23.78 2.76 29.84
CA LEU A 461 25.04 3.47 29.62
C LEU A 461 26.13 2.88 30.52
N GLY A 462 27.01 2.05 29.96
CA GLY A 462 27.97 1.25 30.71
C GLY A 462 27.23 0.26 31.61
N ASN A 463 27.08 0.60 32.89
CA ASN A 463 26.34 -0.19 33.88
C ASN A 463 25.06 0.52 34.38
N ASP A 464 24.81 1.75 33.91
CA ASP A 464 23.74 2.60 34.43
C ASP A 464 22.49 2.49 33.54
N VAL A 465 21.37 2.08 34.12
CA VAL A 465 20.08 2.10 33.41
C VAL A 465 19.60 3.55 33.28
N LEU A 466 19.38 4.01 32.05
CA LEU A 466 18.89 5.37 31.78
C LEU A 466 17.40 5.47 32.11
N THR A 467 17.06 6.52 32.88
CA THR A 467 15.71 6.79 33.39
C THR A 467 15.33 8.26 33.11
N ASP A 468 14.20 8.73 33.66
CA ASP A 468 13.75 10.14 33.59
C ASP A 468 13.59 10.69 32.16
N TRP A 469 12.89 9.92 31.32
CA TRP A 469 12.65 10.27 29.92
C TRP A 469 11.55 11.33 29.74
N SER A 470 11.88 12.38 28.98
CA SER A 470 10.90 13.23 28.30
C SER A 470 10.72 12.72 26.86
N ILE A 471 9.48 12.47 26.45
CA ILE A 471 9.17 11.86 25.14
C ILE A 471 8.34 12.84 24.31
N TYR A 472 8.84 13.16 23.12
CA TYR A 472 8.23 14.14 22.22
C TYR A 472 7.81 13.46 20.92
N PRO A 473 6.50 13.30 20.70
CA PRO A 473 6.02 12.93 19.38
C PRO A 473 6.22 14.09 18.38
N LEU A 474 6.79 13.82 17.21
CA LEU A 474 7.10 14.84 16.20
C LEU A 474 6.12 14.76 15.04
N ASP A 475 5.17 15.69 15.00
CA ASP A 475 4.26 15.89 13.86
C ASP A 475 4.92 16.77 12.79
N ILE A 476 5.87 16.16 12.06
CA ILE A 476 6.68 16.84 11.05
C ILE A 476 5.84 17.25 9.84
N ASP A 477 4.87 16.41 9.43
CA ASP A 477 4.00 16.71 8.29
C ASP A 477 3.21 18.01 8.54
N THR A 478 2.60 18.17 9.72
CA THR A 478 1.92 19.42 10.10
C THR A 478 2.88 20.60 10.19
N ALA A 479 4.11 20.39 10.70
CA ALA A 479 5.11 21.44 10.78
C ALA A 479 5.59 21.93 9.39
N VAL A 480 5.72 21.02 8.42
CA VAL A 480 6.02 21.34 7.02
C VAL A 480 4.84 22.07 6.38
N ALA A 481 3.62 21.54 6.51
CA ALA A 481 2.42 22.12 5.92
C ALA A 481 2.14 23.55 6.42
N ASN A 482 2.39 23.83 7.70
CA ASN A 482 2.20 25.17 8.26
C ASN A 482 3.41 26.11 8.06
N GLY A 483 4.48 25.65 7.39
CA GLY A 483 5.68 26.46 7.15
C GLY A 483 6.46 26.85 8.42
N TRP A 484 6.21 26.19 9.57
CA TRP A 484 6.85 26.51 10.85
C TRP A 484 8.37 26.43 10.79
N LEU A 485 8.87 25.51 9.97
CA LEU A 485 10.29 25.26 9.76
C LEU A 485 10.99 26.42 9.02
N GLN A 486 10.26 27.15 8.18
CA GLN A 486 10.78 28.31 7.45
C GLN A 486 10.80 29.57 8.32
N ALA A 487 9.85 29.69 9.26
CA ALA A 487 9.75 30.81 10.20
C ALA A 487 10.83 30.79 11.30
N ALA A 488 11.37 29.61 11.65
CA ALA A 488 12.42 29.45 12.65
C ALA A 488 13.82 29.94 12.19
N HIS A 489 14.00 30.27 10.90
CA HIS A 489 15.25 30.79 10.35
C HIS A 489 15.44 32.29 10.61
N SER A 490 15.85 32.62 11.85
CA SER A 490 16.41 33.94 12.20
C SER A 490 17.87 33.88 12.67
N GLY A 491 18.55 32.74 12.49
CA GLY A 491 19.95 32.53 12.83
C GLY A 491 20.88 32.30 11.62
N SER A 492 22.19 32.45 11.84
CA SER A 492 23.23 32.14 10.85
C SER A 492 23.15 30.69 10.39
N ALA A 493 23.39 30.43 9.09
CA ALA A 493 23.42 29.07 8.55
C ALA A 493 24.40 28.19 9.34
N MET A 494 23.89 27.16 10.01
CA MET A 494 24.76 26.16 10.63
C MET A 494 25.56 25.43 9.54
N GLU A 495 26.83 25.12 9.84
CA GLU A 495 27.66 24.31 8.96
C GLU A 495 27.03 22.93 8.72
N ALA A 496 27.42 22.25 7.64
CA ALA A 496 26.89 20.92 7.36
C ALA A 496 27.45 20.00 8.44
N GLY A 497 26.58 19.43 9.26
CA GLY A 497 26.95 18.52 10.33
C GLY A 497 26.41 17.12 10.08
N ASP A 498 26.97 16.16 10.79
CA ASP A 498 26.39 14.83 10.90
C ASP A 498 25.16 14.88 11.83
N GLY A 499 24.19 14.01 11.56
CA GLY A 499 22.97 13.82 12.35
C GLY A 499 21.70 14.47 11.78
N PRO A 500 20.58 14.34 12.51
CA PRO A 500 19.27 14.79 12.05
C PRO A 500 19.14 16.30 11.88
N MET A 501 18.86 16.74 10.65
CA MET A 501 18.71 18.15 10.28
C MET A 501 17.65 18.33 9.19
N ILE A 502 16.91 19.43 9.26
CA ILE A 502 15.94 19.83 8.24
C ILE A 502 16.56 20.87 7.32
N TYR A 503 16.46 20.63 6.01
CA TYR A 503 16.89 21.52 4.95
C TYR A 503 15.66 21.97 4.16
N SER A 504 15.62 23.26 3.84
CA SER A 504 14.59 23.83 2.98
C SER A 504 15.22 24.46 1.74
N GLY A 505 14.55 24.31 0.60
CA GLY A 505 14.93 24.91 -0.67
C GLY A 505 13.70 25.14 -1.54
N THR A 506 13.91 25.77 -2.70
CA THR A 506 12.82 26.02 -3.66
C THR A 506 13.21 25.55 -5.05
N LEU A 507 12.34 24.80 -5.70
CA LEU A 507 12.41 24.52 -7.13
C LEU A 507 11.65 25.61 -7.88
N LYS A 508 12.35 26.36 -8.74
CA LYS A 508 11.71 27.37 -9.59
C LYS A 508 10.74 26.69 -10.56
N SER A 509 9.55 27.26 -10.70
CA SER A 509 8.59 26.76 -11.70
C SER A 509 9.10 26.99 -13.12
N THR A 510 8.86 26.03 -14.00
CA THR A 510 9.18 26.10 -15.43
C THR A 510 7.96 26.47 -16.29
N GLY A 511 6.82 26.79 -15.66
CA GLY A 511 5.53 26.95 -16.34
C GLY A 511 4.80 25.62 -16.59
N LEU A 512 5.41 24.48 -16.21
CA LEU A 512 4.87 23.14 -16.38
C LEU A 512 4.94 22.37 -15.05
N ALA A 513 3.96 21.50 -14.83
CA ALA A 513 3.88 20.59 -13.67
C ALA A 513 3.83 19.14 -14.18
N TRP A 514 4.94 18.70 -14.77
CA TRP A 514 5.09 17.32 -15.25
C TRP A 514 5.65 16.42 -14.17
N ASP A 515 5.37 15.12 -14.30
CA ASP A 515 6.01 14.08 -13.52
C ASP A 515 7.54 14.19 -13.60
N THR A 516 8.19 13.94 -12.47
CA THR A 516 9.64 13.96 -12.37
C THR A 516 10.10 13.04 -11.22
N PHE A 517 11.40 12.89 -11.06
CA PHE A 517 12.00 12.04 -10.05
C PHE A 517 13.07 12.80 -9.29
N VAL A 518 12.92 12.93 -7.97
CA VAL A 518 13.94 13.60 -7.15
C VAL A 518 15.05 12.61 -6.80
N LYS A 519 16.31 12.99 -7.07
CA LYS A 519 17.52 12.26 -6.72
C LYS A 519 18.35 13.04 -5.71
N LEU A 520 18.74 12.37 -4.63
CA LEU A 520 19.46 12.97 -3.50
C LEU A 520 20.93 12.52 -3.49
N ASN A 521 21.72 13.01 -4.46
CA ASN A 521 23.15 12.67 -4.57
C ASN A 521 23.96 13.11 -3.34
N GLY A 522 24.67 12.16 -2.73
CA GLY A 522 25.55 12.42 -1.58
C GLY A 522 24.82 12.63 -0.24
N TRP A 523 23.48 12.63 -0.26
CA TRP A 523 22.67 12.51 0.95
C TRP A 523 22.70 11.07 1.45
N THR A 524 22.29 10.84 2.69
CA THR A 524 22.45 9.54 3.34
C THR A 524 21.11 8.84 3.51
N LYS A 525 20.25 9.35 4.40
CA LYS A 525 18.95 8.75 4.69
C LYS A 525 17.99 9.81 5.23
N GLY A 526 16.74 9.75 4.80
CA GLY A 526 15.79 10.73 5.28
C GLY A 526 14.41 10.67 4.65
N GLN A 527 13.70 11.79 4.75
CA GLN A 527 12.34 12.01 4.25
C GLN A 527 12.30 13.28 3.38
N VAL A 528 11.49 13.27 2.33
CA VAL A 528 11.32 14.44 1.43
C VAL A 528 9.87 14.87 1.33
N TRP A 529 9.65 16.18 1.38
CA TRP A 529 8.38 16.82 1.07
C TRP A 529 8.55 17.75 -0.13
N VAL A 530 7.54 17.75 -1.00
CA VAL A 530 7.39 18.73 -2.07
C VAL A 530 6.10 19.49 -1.83
N ASN A 531 6.23 20.81 -1.71
CA ASN A 531 5.24 21.71 -1.14
C ASN A 531 4.85 21.24 0.27
N GLU A 532 3.74 20.54 0.39
CA GLU A 532 3.21 20.01 1.65
C GLU A 532 3.08 18.48 1.62
N VAL A 533 3.38 17.86 0.48
CA VAL A 533 3.15 16.43 0.25
C VAL A 533 4.40 15.65 0.60
N ASN A 534 4.25 14.71 1.53
CA ASN A 534 5.31 13.80 1.94
C ASN A 534 5.51 12.71 0.88
N LEU A 535 6.61 12.80 0.12
CA LEU A 535 6.91 11.86 -0.97
C LEU A 535 7.31 10.48 -0.46
N GLY A 536 7.83 10.40 0.76
CA GLY A 536 8.37 9.17 1.33
C GLY A 536 9.85 9.24 1.68
N ARG A 537 10.42 8.06 1.91
CA ARG A 537 11.77 7.87 2.42
C ARG A 537 12.79 7.79 1.29
N TYR A 538 13.98 8.34 1.48
CA TYR A 538 15.13 8.10 0.61
C TYR A 538 16.26 7.43 1.39
N TRP A 539 16.98 6.52 0.73
CA TRP A 539 18.18 5.88 1.31
C TRP A 539 19.18 5.43 0.23
N PRO A 540 19.77 6.38 -0.53
CA PRO A 540 20.64 6.08 -1.67
C PRO A 540 21.88 5.26 -1.29
N GLN A 541 22.37 5.38 -0.05
CA GLN A 541 23.50 4.57 0.41
C GLN A 541 23.19 3.07 0.49
N ARG A 542 21.93 2.69 0.78
CA ARG A 542 21.50 1.29 0.72
C ARG A 542 20.98 0.91 -0.65
N GLY A 543 20.15 1.76 -1.27
CA GLY A 543 19.40 1.39 -2.46
C GLY A 543 18.39 0.27 -2.19
N PRO A 544 17.80 -0.37 -3.21
CA PRO A 544 18.14 -0.23 -4.62
C PRO A 544 17.56 1.06 -5.24
N GLN A 545 16.53 1.63 -4.62
CA GLN A 545 15.92 2.89 -5.00
C GLN A 545 16.85 4.09 -4.74
N GLN A 546 17.09 4.89 -5.78
CA GLN A 546 17.91 6.11 -5.73
C GLN A 546 17.11 7.39 -6.00
N THR A 547 15.90 7.25 -6.54
CA THR A 547 15.00 8.36 -6.87
C THR A 547 13.63 8.18 -6.24
N LEU A 548 13.00 9.27 -5.81
CA LEU A 548 11.59 9.28 -5.41
C LEU A 548 10.74 9.87 -6.54
N TYR A 549 9.62 9.23 -6.85
CA TYR A 549 8.65 9.75 -7.81
C TYR A 549 7.97 11.03 -7.28
N VAL A 550 7.82 12.02 -8.15
CA VAL A 550 7.12 13.28 -7.89
C VAL A 550 6.03 13.43 -8.94
N PRO A 551 4.77 13.12 -8.59
CA PRO A 551 3.63 13.40 -9.44
C PRO A 551 3.54 14.88 -9.80
N GLY A 552 3.27 15.17 -11.07
CA GLY A 552 2.98 16.51 -11.59
C GLY A 552 1.92 17.26 -10.77
N PRO A 553 0.81 16.64 -10.32
CA PRO A 553 -0.18 17.28 -9.44
C PRO A 553 0.37 17.82 -8.12
N PHE A 554 1.52 17.34 -7.64
CA PHE A 554 2.16 17.85 -6.43
C PHE A 554 3.00 19.11 -6.69
N LEU A 555 3.19 19.49 -7.96
CA LEU A 555 3.95 20.65 -8.39
C LEU A 555 3.04 21.80 -8.84
N SER A 556 3.46 23.02 -8.52
CA SER A 556 2.90 24.25 -9.04
C SER A 556 3.60 24.67 -10.33
N ALA A 557 2.80 24.84 -11.38
CA ALA A 557 3.23 25.42 -12.66
C ALA A 557 3.37 26.96 -12.61
N THR A 558 2.95 27.62 -11.53
CA THR A 558 2.91 29.09 -11.45
C THR A 558 3.68 29.67 -10.27
N GLN A 559 3.89 28.90 -9.22
CA GLN A 559 4.60 29.33 -8.01
C GLN A 559 5.88 28.50 -7.83
N PRO A 560 6.92 29.07 -7.18
CA PRO A 560 8.04 28.26 -6.70
C PRO A 560 7.54 27.09 -5.83
N ASN A 561 8.13 25.92 -6.03
CA ASN A 561 7.80 24.73 -5.27
C ASN A 561 8.72 24.62 -4.06
N ASN A 562 8.16 24.53 -2.86
CA ASN A 562 8.93 24.35 -1.65
C ASN A 562 9.43 22.91 -1.55
N ILE A 563 10.70 22.72 -1.22
CA ILE A 563 11.27 21.40 -0.99
C ILE A 563 11.79 21.36 0.44
N THR A 564 11.33 20.38 1.22
CA THR A 564 11.84 20.13 2.55
C THR A 564 12.47 18.75 2.59
N VAL A 565 13.68 18.65 3.13
CA VAL A 565 14.41 17.39 3.31
C VAL A 565 14.76 17.26 4.78
N LEU A 566 14.27 16.21 5.42
CA LEU A 566 14.79 15.76 6.71
C LEU A 566 15.90 14.75 6.43
N GLU A 567 17.15 15.14 6.62
CA GLU A 567 18.30 14.23 6.58
C GLU A 567 18.61 13.76 7.99
N LEU A 568 18.88 12.47 8.16
CA LEU A 568 18.96 11.84 9.48
C LEU A 568 20.39 11.49 9.89
N GLU A 569 21.30 11.37 8.92
CA GLU A 569 22.65 10.86 9.18
C GLU A 569 23.74 11.84 8.74
N ARG A 570 23.74 12.28 7.48
CA ARG A 570 24.75 13.21 6.97
C ARG A 570 24.32 13.82 5.65
N ALA A 571 24.29 15.15 5.61
CA ALA A 571 24.05 15.92 4.40
C ALA A 571 25.33 16.17 3.60
N PRO A 572 25.27 16.25 2.25
CA PRO A 572 26.43 16.58 1.44
C PRO A 572 26.80 18.06 1.57
N SER A 573 28.09 18.38 1.42
CA SER A 573 28.61 19.76 1.49
C SER A 573 27.89 20.74 0.54
N HIS A 574 27.57 20.30 -0.67
CA HIS A 574 26.92 21.13 -1.69
C HIS A 574 25.39 21.20 -1.58
N ARG A 575 24.75 20.43 -0.67
CA ARG A 575 23.31 20.49 -0.31
C ARG A 575 22.35 20.66 -1.51
N ARG A 576 22.55 19.85 -2.56
CA ARG A 576 21.74 19.87 -3.78
C ARG A 576 20.95 18.59 -3.94
N ILE A 577 19.78 18.72 -4.55
CA ILE A 577 18.98 17.61 -5.08
C ILE A 577 18.78 17.82 -6.57
N LEU A 578 18.53 16.75 -7.31
CA LEU A 578 18.31 16.79 -8.75
C LEU A 578 16.90 16.31 -9.08
N PHE A 579 16.26 16.94 -10.05
CA PHE A 579 15.02 16.46 -10.63
C PHE A 579 15.33 15.83 -11.98
N MET A 580 14.93 14.57 -12.15
CA MET A 580 15.24 13.71 -13.28
C MET A 580 13.98 13.39 -14.07
N ASP A 581 14.16 13.01 -15.33
CA ASP A 581 13.12 12.57 -16.25
C ASP A 581 12.92 11.04 -16.25
N ARG A 582 13.79 10.30 -15.55
CA ARG A 582 13.75 8.84 -15.46
C ARG A 582 14.04 8.36 -14.04
N PRO A 583 13.36 7.29 -13.59
CA PRO A 583 13.64 6.70 -12.28
C PRO A 583 14.97 5.94 -12.28
N GLN A 584 15.56 5.78 -11.10
CA GLN A 584 16.68 4.89 -10.84
C GLN A 584 16.34 4.00 -9.65
N LEU A 585 15.89 2.78 -9.95
CA LEU A 585 15.39 1.83 -8.95
C LEU A 585 16.33 0.64 -8.70
N ASN A 586 17.40 0.47 -9.47
CA ASN A 586 18.20 -0.76 -9.52
C ASN A 586 19.67 -0.59 -9.11
N ASN A 587 19.98 0.38 -8.25
CA ASN A 587 21.35 0.63 -7.81
C ASN A 587 21.49 0.41 -6.30
N THR A 588 22.12 -0.71 -5.93
CA THR A 588 22.46 -1.04 -4.55
C THR A 588 23.85 -0.52 -4.20
N GLY A 589 23.99 0.07 -3.01
CA GLY A 589 25.31 0.39 -2.46
C GLY A 589 26.19 -0.87 -2.40
N GLN A 590 27.50 -0.72 -2.62
CA GLN A 590 28.44 -1.81 -2.30
C GLN A 590 28.31 -2.12 -0.81
N LYS A 591 28.15 -3.40 -0.46
CA LYS A 591 28.23 -3.84 0.95
C LYS A 591 29.61 -3.45 1.48
N THR A 592 29.69 -2.36 2.23
CA THR A 592 30.87 -2.02 3.04
C THR A 592 30.79 -2.73 4.38
#